data_AF-A0A6N6P720-F1
#
_entry.id   AF-A0A6N6P720-F1
#
_cell.length_a   1.000
_cell.length_b   1.000
_cell.length_c   1.000
_cell.angle_alpha   90.00
_cell.angle_beta   90.00
_cell.angle_gamma   90.00
#
_symmetry.space_group_name_H-M   'P 1'
#
loop_
_entity.id
_entity.type
_entity.pdbx_description
1 polymer ?
#
loop_
_entity_poly.entity_id
_entity_poly.type
_entity_poly.pdbx_seq_one_letter_code
_entity_poly.pdbx_strand_id
1 'polypeptide(L)'
;MESAPDQRRLGEYLLTECLIEGPLTRTWLAAQESVQRAVLIEELRPECAEQADAFLADIRAKAAVDHPTIGSVYEAVAVPGLCFYARELLPGASLEDRLKASEPLKPVRMAHYLRRIAEANLYHEARGHATAGFSPAAIHLDDQGVIRFENLALAAARAPEQSQRDILGLGHALPALVADGLPGATRMFTLLAWMRGEHNCPAIDWKSIHGYCQQIEQQLAEPLLNRSPVTAAMIPRRKLPLGLIGAALVVVLAGGLAIAIVTRHRPPPPRIQAPEAVTVSEGVYPTPDGSAETHRAFRIAAHEVTISQYAAFLEALEVLAKEGRGSLFDFDNQPAEKTSHLADDWAALVEAARAKGTWHGYPVTLDSPVVGVDWWDAAAYAEWKQARLPTQEEWFAALRKSVRNPADLPAGAWQPVTQATADRTPSGLLGMAGSVAEWTRRQALNPANPQGQRLWVIIGGSYLNPANGALTREWTDNRQQRRPDLGFRVVTDPQ
;
A
#
# COMPACT_ATOMS: atom_id res chain seq x y z
N MET A 1 -42.07 40.91 24.10
CA MET A 1 -40.83 40.64 23.36
C MET A 1 -39.86 40.12 24.39
N GLU A 2 -39.88 38.81 24.58
CA GLU A 2 -39.05 38.10 25.58
C GLU A 2 -37.60 38.22 25.11
N SER A 3 -36.74 38.84 25.92
CA SER A 3 -35.34 39.08 25.60
C SER A 3 -34.66 37.76 25.27
N ALA A 4 -34.07 37.65 24.07
CA ALA A 4 -33.24 36.51 23.70
C ALA A 4 -32.20 36.26 24.82
N PRO A 5 -31.92 34.99 25.19
CA PRO A 5 -30.96 34.69 26.23
C PRO A 5 -29.62 35.37 25.90
N ASP A 6 -29.06 36.08 26.88
CA ASP A 6 -27.82 36.84 26.73
C ASP A 6 -26.73 35.90 26.19
N GLN A 7 -26.37 36.10 24.93
CA GLN A 7 -25.43 35.26 24.21
C GLN A 7 -24.04 35.46 24.79
N ARG A 8 -23.59 34.51 25.62
CA ARG A 8 -22.29 34.57 26.30
C ARG A 8 -21.15 34.53 25.27
N ARG A 9 -20.20 35.45 25.41
CA ARG A 9 -19.05 35.60 24.50
C ARG A 9 -17.74 35.51 25.28
N LEU A 10 -16.73 34.90 24.67
CA LEU A 10 -15.33 34.94 25.13
C LEU A 10 -14.47 35.43 23.96
N GLY A 11 -13.98 36.66 24.03
CA GLY A 11 -13.31 37.30 22.87
C GLY A 11 -14.25 37.38 21.65
N GLU A 12 -13.82 36.84 20.52
CA GLU A 12 -14.60 36.73 19.27
C GLU A 12 -15.42 35.44 19.15
N TYR A 13 -15.40 34.59 20.18
CA TYR A 13 -16.10 33.32 20.20
C TYR A 13 -17.48 33.48 20.84
N LEU A 14 -18.51 33.24 20.06
CA LEU A 14 -19.89 33.16 20.53
C LEU A 14 -20.17 31.75 21.05
N LEU A 15 -20.41 31.62 22.36
CA LEU A 15 -20.69 30.31 22.97
C LEU A 15 -22.13 29.90 22.66
N THR A 16 -22.31 28.68 22.13
CA THR A 16 -23.62 28.16 21.73
C THR A 16 -24.15 27.13 22.70
N GLU A 17 -23.33 26.16 23.09
CA GLU A 17 -23.74 25.03 23.92
C GLU A 17 -22.62 24.61 24.88
N CYS A 18 -22.94 24.33 26.15
CA CYS A 18 -21.99 23.72 27.08
C CYS A 18 -22.03 22.20 26.87
N LEU A 19 -20.95 21.63 26.36
CA LEU A 19 -20.86 20.19 26.09
C LEU A 19 -20.41 19.39 27.31
N ILE A 20 -19.43 19.93 28.05
CA ILE A 20 -18.83 19.25 29.20
C ILE A 20 -18.61 20.27 30.31
N GLU A 21 -19.08 19.94 31.51
CA GLU A 21 -18.78 20.68 32.73
C GLU A 21 -17.90 19.83 33.65
N GLY A 22 -16.61 20.14 33.68
CA GLY A 22 -15.60 19.47 34.48
C GLY A 22 -15.30 20.18 35.81
N PRO A 23 -14.47 19.56 36.66
CA PRO A 23 -14.04 20.17 37.92
C PRO A 23 -13.17 21.42 37.69
N LEU A 24 -12.32 21.40 36.66
CA LEU A 24 -11.38 22.48 36.33
C LEU A 24 -11.89 23.39 35.20
N THR A 25 -12.43 22.78 34.15
CA THR A 25 -12.78 23.48 32.90
C THR A 25 -14.22 23.23 32.50
N ARG A 26 -14.75 24.12 31.66
CA ARG A 26 -15.99 23.93 30.90
C ARG A 26 -15.64 23.92 29.41
N THR A 27 -16.15 22.93 28.69
CA THR A 27 -15.98 22.83 27.24
C THR A 27 -17.27 23.27 26.56
N TRP A 28 -17.16 24.28 25.71
CA TRP A 28 -18.25 24.86 24.97
C TRP A 28 -18.10 24.61 23.48
N LEU A 29 -19.20 24.31 22.81
CA LEU A 29 -19.32 24.55 21.38
C LEU A 29 -19.44 26.06 21.17
N ALA A 30 -18.66 26.59 20.23
CA ALA A 30 -18.67 28.02 19.93
C ALA A 30 -18.48 28.28 18.43
N ALA A 31 -18.91 29.45 17.98
CA ALA A 31 -18.63 29.97 16.66
C ALA A 31 -17.59 31.09 16.74
N GLN A 32 -16.50 30.97 16.00
CA GLN A 32 -15.55 32.06 15.77
C GLN A 32 -16.13 32.98 14.69
N GLU A 33 -16.60 34.16 15.08
CA GLU A 33 -17.37 35.04 14.20
C GLU A 33 -16.55 35.58 13.01
N SER A 34 -15.27 35.88 13.23
CA SER A 34 -14.38 36.50 12.21
C SER A 34 -14.19 35.65 10.95
N VAL A 35 -14.18 34.33 11.09
CA VAL A 35 -13.96 33.37 9.99
C VAL A 35 -15.11 32.38 9.82
N GLN A 36 -16.21 32.56 10.56
CA GLN A 36 -17.41 31.72 10.51
C GLN A 36 -17.12 30.22 10.70
N ARG A 37 -16.32 29.90 11.71
CA ARG A 37 -15.87 28.53 11.99
C ARG A 37 -16.39 28.02 13.33
N ALA A 38 -16.90 26.79 13.35
CA ALA A 38 -17.22 26.10 14.60
C ALA A 38 -15.94 25.59 15.29
N VAL A 39 -15.83 25.83 16.59
CA VAL A 39 -14.68 25.46 17.41
C VAL A 39 -15.14 24.95 18.77
N LEU A 40 -14.24 24.31 19.51
CA LEU A 40 -14.43 24.01 20.91
C LEU A 40 -13.63 25.00 21.76
N ILE A 41 -14.28 25.57 22.77
CA ILE A 41 -13.66 26.47 23.74
C ILE A 41 -13.58 25.75 25.07
N GLU A 42 -12.36 25.52 25.55
CA GLU A 42 -12.13 25.05 26.91
C GLU A 42 -11.79 26.23 27.80
N GLU A 43 -12.74 26.57 28.65
CA GLU A 43 -12.68 27.68 29.59
C GLU A 43 -12.28 27.17 30.97
N LEU A 44 -11.22 27.75 31.55
CA LEU A 44 -10.89 27.55 32.95
C LEU A 44 -11.96 28.20 33.82
N ARG A 45 -12.49 27.44 34.78
CA ARG A 45 -13.52 27.95 35.67
C ARG A 45 -12.98 29.11 36.52
N PRO A 46 -13.78 30.17 36.76
CA PRO A 46 -13.35 31.29 37.59
C PRO A 46 -12.92 30.88 38.99
N GLU A 47 -13.54 29.83 39.54
CA GLU A 47 -13.21 29.29 40.86
C GLU A 47 -11.84 28.58 40.93
N CYS A 48 -11.21 28.33 39.78
CA CYS A 48 -9.91 27.67 39.66
C CYS A 48 -8.85 28.59 39.04
N ALA A 49 -9.04 29.91 39.13
CA ALA A 49 -8.14 30.91 38.54
C ALA A 49 -6.68 30.78 39.02
N GLU A 50 -6.46 30.26 40.22
CA GLU A 50 -5.13 29.96 40.76
C GLU A 50 -4.38 28.87 39.99
N GLN A 51 -5.07 28.10 39.15
CA GLN A 51 -4.51 27.01 38.34
C GLN A 51 -4.22 27.45 36.89
N ALA A 52 -4.37 28.75 36.59
CA ALA A 52 -4.19 29.30 35.24
C ALA A 52 -2.80 29.02 34.64
N ASP A 53 -1.73 29.09 35.43
CA ASP A 53 -0.37 28.82 34.94
C ASP A 53 -0.17 27.36 34.53
N ALA A 54 -0.72 26.41 35.32
CA ALA A 54 -0.68 24.98 34.98
C ALA A 54 -1.53 24.69 33.75
N PHE A 55 -2.72 25.30 33.66
CA PHE A 55 -3.60 25.19 32.51
C PHE A 55 -2.93 25.72 31.23
N LEU A 56 -2.29 26.89 31.28
CA LEU A 56 -1.52 27.45 30.16
C LEU A 56 -0.33 26.57 29.77
N ALA A 57 0.34 25.94 30.73
CA ALA A 57 1.42 25.01 30.44
C ALA A 57 0.91 23.83 29.61
N ASP A 58 -0.21 23.21 30.02
CA ASP A 58 -0.85 22.12 29.26
C ASP A 58 -1.26 22.56 27.84
N ILE A 59 -1.78 23.79 27.68
CA ILE A 59 -2.12 24.32 26.36
C ILE A 59 -0.88 24.47 25.47
N ARG A 60 0.25 24.93 26.03
CA ARG A 60 1.53 25.01 25.29
C ARG A 60 2.02 23.63 24.87
N ALA A 61 1.88 22.62 25.72
CA ALA A 61 2.21 21.24 25.38
C ALA A 61 1.33 20.72 24.22
N LYS A 62 0.03 21.01 24.23
CA LYS A 62 -0.89 20.71 23.12
C LYS A 62 -0.50 21.43 21.84
N ALA A 63 -0.19 22.72 21.90
CA ALA A 63 0.19 23.52 20.74
C ALA A 63 1.52 23.07 20.09
N ALA A 64 2.41 22.42 20.85
CA ALA A 64 3.65 21.86 20.33
C ALA A 64 3.46 20.53 19.55
N VAL A 65 2.25 19.96 19.54
CA VAL A 65 1.94 18.74 18.79
C VAL A 65 1.69 19.08 17.32
N ASP A 66 2.62 18.68 16.46
CA ASP A 66 2.48 18.73 15.00
C ASP A 66 2.27 17.32 14.43
N HIS A 67 1.00 16.90 14.32
CA HIS A 67 0.63 15.59 13.78
C HIS A 67 -0.70 15.66 13.02
N PRO A 68 -0.80 15.12 11.79
CA PRO A 68 -1.95 15.30 10.92
C PRO A 68 -3.25 14.67 11.42
N THR A 69 -3.19 13.66 12.30
CA THR A 69 -4.38 13.03 12.88
C THR A 69 -4.74 13.56 14.27
N ILE A 70 -3.96 14.48 14.86
CA ILE A 70 -4.26 15.04 16.18
C ILE A 70 -4.88 16.44 16.00
N GLY A 71 -5.86 16.77 16.84
CA GLY A 71 -6.54 18.06 16.86
C GLY A 71 -5.60 19.24 17.11
N SER A 72 -5.80 20.32 16.37
CA SER A 72 -5.00 21.53 16.56
C SER A 72 -5.55 22.43 17.67
N VAL A 73 -4.64 23.10 18.38
CA VAL A 73 -4.95 24.28 19.20
C VAL A 73 -4.82 25.50 18.32
N TYR A 74 -5.82 26.38 18.31
CA TYR A 74 -5.81 27.60 17.50
C TYR A 74 -5.30 28.81 18.27
N GLU A 75 -5.80 28.99 19.49
CA GLU A 75 -5.52 30.18 20.29
C GLU A 75 -5.63 29.85 21.78
N ALA A 76 -4.84 30.54 22.60
CA ALA A 76 -4.96 30.53 24.05
C ALA A 76 -5.00 31.97 24.57
N VAL A 77 -5.95 32.26 25.44
CA VAL A 77 -6.11 33.56 26.10
C VAL A 77 -6.01 33.35 27.61
N ALA A 78 -5.13 34.09 28.26
CA ALA A 78 -5.04 34.13 29.72
C ALA A 78 -4.75 35.54 30.19
N VAL A 79 -5.82 36.23 30.57
CA VAL A 79 -5.81 37.57 31.17
C VAL A 79 -6.64 37.54 32.45
N PRO A 80 -6.51 38.53 33.36
CA PRO A 80 -7.29 38.54 34.60
C PRO A 80 -8.79 38.39 34.35
N GLY A 81 -9.40 37.36 34.95
CA GLY A 81 -10.83 37.05 34.82
C GLY A 81 -11.23 36.29 33.55
N LEU A 82 -10.29 35.96 32.65
CA LEU A 82 -10.58 35.24 31.41
C LEU A 82 -9.41 34.33 31.03
N CYS A 83 -9.62 33.02 31.14
CA CYS A 83 -8.61 32.02 30.81
C CYS A 83 -9.26 30.87 30.03
N PHE A 84 -8.95 30.75 28.74
CA PHE A 84 -9.52 29.72 27.86
C PHE A 84 -8.58 29.41 26.69
N TYR A 85 -8.85 28.33 25.98
CA TYR A 85 -8.24 28.09 24.67
C TYR A 85 -9.27 27.59 23.66
N ALA A 86 -9.06 27.98 22.41
CA ALA A 86 -9.83 27.53 21.26
C ALA A 86 -9.10 26.38 20.59
N ARG A 87 -9.82 25.29 20.34
CA ARG A 87 -9.31 24.12 19.63
C ARG A 87 -10.28 23.66 18.56
N GLU A 88 -9.75 22.84 17.67
CA GLU A 88 -10.52 22.22 16.61
C GLU A 88 -11.69 21.40 17.15
N LEU A 89 -12.86 21.60 16.54
CA LEU A 89 -13.99 20.69 16.63
C LEU A 89 -13.74 19.56 15.62
N LEU A 90 -13.42 18.37 16.13
CA LEU A 90 -13.14 17.22 15.27
C LEU A 90 -14.41 16.75 14.55
N PRO A 91 -14.33 16.36 13.27
CA PRO A 91 -15.48 15.91 12.52
C PRO A 91 -15.91 14.50 12.94
N GLY A 92 -17.22 14.26 12.86
CA GLY A 92 -17.82 12.93 13.03
C GLY A 92 -18.09 12.53 14.48
N ALA A 93 -18.43 11.26 14.67
CA ALA A 93 -18.78 10.70 15.98
C ALA A 93 -17.58 9.98 16.61
N SER A 94 -17.51 9.97 17.94
CA SER A 94 -16.45 9.26 18.64
C SER A 94 -16.65 7.74 18.62
N LEU A 95 -15.59 6.98 18.89
CA LEU A 95 -15.72 5.54 19.13
C LEU A 95 -16.58 5.25 20.37
N GLU A 96 -16.63 6.16 21.35
CA GLU A 96 -17.53 6.04 22.50
C GLU A 96 -19.01 6.18 22.10
N ASP A 97 -19.33 7.11 21.19
CA ASP A 97 -20.70 7.25 20.68
C ASP A 97 -21.13 5.98 19.93
N ARG A 98 -20.21 5.40 19.15
CA ARG A 98 -20.44 4.09 18.49
C ARG A 98 -20.62 2.94 19.49
N LEU A 99 -19.88 2.94 20.59
CA LEU A 99 -20.05 1.97 21.67
C LEU A 99 -21.46 2.08 22.28
N LYS A 100 -21.90 3.30 22.58
CA LYS A 100 -23.25 3.57 23.11
C LYS A 100 -24.35 3.17 22.12
N ALA A 101 -24.14 3.43 20.83
CA ALA A 101 -25.04 3.03 19.75
C ALA A 101 -25.01 1.52 19.44
N SER A 102 -24.09 0.76 20.04
CA SER A 102 -23.87 -0.67 19.75
C SER A 102 -23.65 -0.95 18.26
N GLU A 103 -22.89 -0.08 17.58
CA GLU A 103 -22.57 -0.19 16.15
C GLU A 103 -21.18 -0.83 15.95
N PRO A 104 -21.11 -2.14 15.67
CA PRO A 104 -19.82 -2.81 15.53
C PRO A 104 -19.15 -2.45 14.18
N LEU A 105 -17.83 -2.37 14.21
CA LEU A 105 -16.97 -2.17 13.05
C LEU A 105 -16.48 -3.52 12.51
N LYS A 106 -16.34 -3.59 11.17
CA LYS A 106 -15.70 -4.74 10.53
C LYS A 106 -14.26 -4.91 11.06
N PRO A 107 -13.76 -6.13 11.28
CA PRO A 107 -12.41 -6.37 11.80
C PRO A 107 -11.30 -5.64 11.03
N VAL A 108 -11.41 -5.57 9.69
CA VAL A 108 -10.45 -4.83 8.84
C VAL A 108 -10.44 -3.32 9.12
N ARG A 109 -11.60 -2.71 9.40
CA ARG A 109 -11.69 -1.29 9.77
C ARG A 109 -11.14 -1.05 11.18
N MET A 110 -11.43 -1.96 12.12
CA MET A 110 -10.84 -1.88 13.45
C MET A 110 -9.32 -1.98 13.42
N ALA A 111 -8.76 -2.91 12.64
CA ALA A 111 -7.32 -3.02 12.44
C ALA A 111 -6.74 -1.72 11.86
N HIS A 112 -7.39 -1.14 10.84
CA HIS A 112 -7.01 0.15 10.28
C HIS A 112 -6.97 1.27 11.33
N TYR A 113 -8.03 1.42 12.13
CA TYR A 113 -8.10 2.46 13.15
C TYR A 113 -7.08 2.23 14.27
N LEU A 114 -6.91 1.00 14.73
CA LEU A 114 -5.93 0.67 15.76
C LEU A 114 -4.49 0.89 15.27
N ARG A 115 -4.21 0.68 13.98
CA ARG A 115 -2.92 1.05 13.39
C ARG A 115 -2.67 2.55 13.45
N ARG A 116 -3.67 3.37 13.13
CA ARG A 116 -3.56 4.84 13.19
C ARG A 116 -3.44 5.36 14.61
N ILE A 117 -4.11 4.71 15.57
CA ILE A 117 -3.94 4.98 17.00
C ILE A 117 -2.50 4.68 17.43
N ALA A 118 -1.94 3.55 17.00
CA ALA A 118 -0.55 3.21 17.27
C ALA A 118 0.43 4.23 16.67
N GLU A 119 0.20 4.72 15.45
CA GLU A 119 1.03 5.76 14.81
C GLU A 119 1.05 7.07 15.62
N ALA A 120 -0.12 7.55 16.07
CA ALA A 120 -0.21 8.75 16.90
C ALA A 120 0.49 8.58 18.26
N ASN A 121 0.38 7.41 18.88
CA ASN A 121 1.06 7.13 20.14
C ASN A 121 2.57 6.97 19.98
N LEU A 122 3.05 6.35 18.90
CA LEU A 122 4.47 6.30 18.54
C LEU A 122 5.05 7.71 18.32
N TYR A 123 4.27 8.63 17.74
CA TYR A 123 4.66 10.03 17.61
C TYR A 123 4.91 10.69 18.98
N HIS A 124 4.01 10.47 19.96
CA HIS A 124 4.19 10.98 21.33
C HIS A 124 5.37 10.33 22.04
N GLU A 125 5.58 9.01 21.88
CA GLU A 125 6.73 8.30 22.44
C GLU A 125 8.06 8.87 21.94
N ALA A 126 8.19 9.02 20.62
CA ALA A 126 9.42 9.50 19.99
C ALA A 126 9.82 10.92 20.45
N ARG A 127 8.84 11.72 20.91
CA ARG A 127 9.05 13.10 21.39
C ARG A 127 8.98 13.23 22.91
N GLY A 128 8.76 12.14 23.64
CA GLY A 128 8.64 12.17 25.10
C GLY A 128 7.43 12.96 25.61
N HIS A 129 6.37 13.10 24.82
CA HIS A 129 5.17 13.83 25.21
C HIS A 129 4.37 13.02 26.26
N ALA A 130 4.08 13.65 27.40
CA ALA A 130 3.06 13.14 28.32
C ALA A 130 1.66 13.38 27.74
N THR A 131 0.74 12.45 27.98
CA THR A 131 -0.66 12.58 27.55
C THR A 131 -1.62 12.22 28.66
N ALA A 132 -2.81 12.82 28.64
CA ALA A 132 -3.96 12.31 29.38
C ALA A 132 -4.32 10.90 28.89
N GLY A 133 -5.11 10.16 29.68
CA GLY A 133 -5.47 8.78 29.37
C GLY A 133 -6.21 8.67 28.03
N PHE A 134 -5.75 7.75 27.18
CA PHE A 134 -6.30 7.56 25.85
C PHE A 134 -7.55 6.67 25.90
N SER A 135 -8.70 7.20 25.48
CA SER A 135 -10.00 6.50 25.56
C SER A 135 -10.77 6.54 24.23
N PRO A 136 -11.82 5.73 24.05
CA PRO A 136 -12.70 5.80 22.88
C PRO A 136 -13.34 7.18 22.64
N ALA A 137 -13.53 7.99 23.69
CA ALA A 137 -14.05 9.36 23.57
C ALA A 137 -13.13 10.26 22.75
N ALA A 138 -11.82 10.04 22.87
CA ALA A 138 -10.80 10.86 22.22
C ALA A 138 -10.56 10.48 20.75
N ILE A 139 -11.24 9.46 20.22
CA ILE A 139 -11.06 8.95 18.86
C ILE A 139 -12.31 9.24 18.05
N HIS A 140 -12.20 10.13 17.06
CA HIS A 140 -13.28 10.60 16.22
C HIS A 140 -13.16 10.02 14.80
N LEU A 141 -14.31 9.68 14.21
CA LEU A 141 -14.43 9.15 12.86
C LEU A 141 -15.44 9.98 12.06
N ASP A 142 -15.00 10.58 10.97
CA ASP A 142 -15.91 11.23 10.01
C ASP A 142 -16.71 10.22 9.18
N ASP A 143 -17.62 10.74 8.35
CA ASP A 143 -18.49 9.93 7.49
C ASP A 143 -17.72 9.21 6.37
N GLN A 144 -16.54 9.70 5.98
CA GLN A 144 -15.65 9.02 5.05
C GLN A 144 -14.75 7.97 5.73
N GLY A 145 -14.75 7.92 7.06
CA GLY A 145 -13.95 6.99 7.86
C GLY A 145 -12.50 7.44 8.08
N VAL A 146 -12.22 8.74 7.94
CA VAL A 146 -10.96 9.34 8.38
C VAL A 146 -10.97 9.43 9.90
N ILE A 147 -9.85 9.06 10.50
CA ILE A 147 -9.66 9.06 11.95
C ILE A 147 -8.95 10.33 12.41
N ARG A 148 -9.51 10.96 13.44
CA ARG A 148 -8.95 12.15 14.11
C ARG A 148 -8.93 11.90 15.62
N PHE A 149 -7.94 12.46 16.30
CA PHE A 149 -7.72 12.29 17.74
C PHE A 149 -7.78 13.62 18.46
N GLU A 150 -8.38 13.63 19.63
CA GLU A 150 -8.24 14.76 20.54
C GLU A 150 -6.79 14.94 20.95
N ASN A 151 -6.38 16.19 21.15
CA ASN A 151 -5.02 16.51 21.57
C ASN A 151 -4.90 16.36 23.08
N LEU A 152 -4.38 15.21 23.51
CA LEU A 152 -4.28 14.85 24.92
C LEU A 152 -2.94 15.26 25.57
N ALA A 153 -2.06 15.99 24.88
CA ALA A 153 -0.74 16.32 25.42
C ALA A 153 -0.82 17.15 26.70
N LEU A 154 0.11 16.92 27.64
CA LEU A 154 0.17 17.60 28.94
C LEU A 154 1.58 18.14 29.18
N ALA A 155 1.69 19.22 29.95
CA ALA A 155 2.95 19.79 30.43
C ALA A 155 3.46 19.02 31.64
N ALA A 156 3.74 17.73 31.43
CA ALA A 156 4.29 16.84 32.42
C ALA A 156 5.39 15.96 31.81
N ALA A 157 6.18 15.32 32.67
CA ALA A 157 7.07 14.27 32.24
C ALA A 157 6.25 13.02 31.86
N ARG A 158 6.61 12.38 30.74
CA ARG A 158 5.97 11.14 30.32
C ARG A 158 6.26 10.03 31.31
N ALA A 159 5.23 9.42 31.86
CA ALA A 159 5.39 8.26 32.76
C ALA A 159 5.86 7.02 31.96
N PRO A 160 6.75 6.17 32.51
CA PRO A 160 7.22 4.96 31.84
C PRO A 160 6.07 4.02 31.46
N GLU A 161 5.04 3.94 32.29
CA GLU A 161 3.91 3.02 32.13
C GLU A 161 2.78 3.60 31.26
N GLN A 162 2.92 4.83 30.75
CA GLN A 162 1.84 5.52 30.03
C GLN A 162 1.34 4.70 28.84
N SER A 163 2.25 4.23 27.98
CA SER A 163 1.90 3.37 26.83
C SER A 163 1.12 2.14 27.27
N GLN A 164 1.60 1.48 28.33
CA GLN A 164 0.98 0.24 28.82
C GLN A 164 -0.43 0.51 29.35
N ARG A 165 -0.66 1.64 30.04
CA ARG A 165 -1.98 2.04 30.52
C ARG A 165 -2.94 2.30 29.35
N ASP A 166 -2.49 3.01 28.32
CA ASP A 166 -3.32 3.34 27.16
C ASP A 166 -3.65 2.08 26.33
N ILE A 167 -2.67 1.21 26.11
CA ILE A 167 -2.84 -0.09 25.43
C ILE A 167 -3.85 -0.96 26.20
N LEU A 168 -3.71 -1.06 27.52
CA LEU A 168 -4.61 -1.84 28.37
C LEU A 168 -6.04 -1.28 28.33
N GLY A 169 -6.19 0.04 28.45
CA GLY A 169 -7.48 0.73 28.40
C GLY A 169 -8.23 0.47 27.09
N LEU A 170 -7.55 0.62 25.95
CA LEU A 170 -8.13 0.29 24.65
C LEU A 170 -8.40 -1.21 24.48
N GLY A 171 -7.52 -2.08 25.01
CA GLY A 171 -7.70 -3.53 24.98
C GLY A 171 -8.99 -3.97 25.68
N HIS A 172 -9.43 -3.24 26.71
CA HIS A 172 -10.73 -3.45 27.38
C HIS A 172 -11.90 -2.83 26.62
N ALA A 173 -11.73 -1.66 25.98
CA ALA A 173 -12.84 -0.93 25.39
C ALA A 173 -13.20 -1.39 23.96
N LEU A 174 -12.20 -1.68 23.11
CA LEU A 174 -12.40 -1.97 21.70
C LEU A 174 -13.08 -3.31 21.35
N PRO A 175 -13.04 -4.39 22.17
CA PRO A 175 -13.68 -5.66 21.81
C PRO A 175 -15.17 -5.53 21.47
N ALA A 176 -15.91 -4.67 22.19
CA ALA A 176 -17.33 -4.45 21.94
C ALA A 176 -17.62 -3.76 20.60
N LEU A 177 -16.61 -3.13 19.98
CA LEU A 177 -16.71 -2.50 18.65
C LEU A 177 -16.28 -3.44 17.52
N VAL A 178 -15.89 -4.68 17.78
CA VAL A 178 -15.50 -5.61 16.72
C VAL A 178 -16.68 -6.51 16.37
N ALA A 179 -17.11 -6.44 15.11
CA ALA A 179 -18.13 -7.36 14.59
C ALA A 179 -17.59 -8.81 14.60
N ASP A 180 -18.23 -9.66 15.41
CA ASP A 180 -17.90 -11.08 15.50
C ASP A 180 -18.41 -11.86 14.28
N GLY A 181 -17.86 -13.06 14.05
CA GLY A 181 -18.24 -13.95 12.95
C GLY A 181 -17.80 -13.48 11.56
N LEU A 182 -17.13 -12.33 11.45
CA LEU A 182 -16.58 -11.82 10.21
C LEU A 182 -15.12 -12.25 10.00
N PRO A 183 -14.64 -12.32 8.74
CA PRO A 183 -13.22 -12.51 8.43
C PRO A 183 -12.32 -11.59 9.27
N GLY A 184 -11.40 -12.21 10.01
CA GLY A 184 -10.43 -11.50 10.83
C GLY A 184 -10.86 -11.14 12.24
N ALA A 185 -12.12 -11.42 12.62
CA ALA A 185 -12.60 -11.19 13.98
C ALA A 185 -11.74 -11.93 15.01
N THR A 186 -11.41 -13.20 14.78
CA THR A 186 -10.52 -13.98 15.67
C THR A 186 -9.16 -13.31 15.85
N ARG A 187 -8.50 -12.88 14.77
CA ARG A 187 -7.19 -12.20 14.85
C ARG A 187 -7.28 -10.87 15.59
N MET A 188 -8.35 -10.11 15.35
CA MET A 188 -8.60 -8.85 16.04
C MET A 188 -8.83 -9.09 17.54
N PHE A 189 -9.66 -10.07 17.93
CA PHE A 189 -9.87 -10.43 19.33
C PHE A 189 -8.60 -10.96 20.00
N THR A 190 -7.78 -11.74 19.29
CA THR A 190 -6.48 -12.19 19.80
C THR A 190 -5.55 -11.00 20.07
N LEU A 191 -5.43 -10.04 19.15
CA LEU A 191 -4.63 -8.84 19.37
C LEU A 191 -5.15 -8.02 20.56
N LEU A 192 -6.47 -7.82 20.66
CA LEU A 192 -7.07 -7.11 21.80
C LEU A 192 -6.88 -7.87 23.12
N ALA A 193 -6.85 -9.20 23.11
CA ALA A 193 -6.52 -10.01 24.27
C ALA A 193 -5.06 -9.84 24.71
N TRP A 194 -4.12 -9.75 23.77
CA TRP A 194 -2.73 -9.44 24.07
C TRP A 194 -2.55 -8.04 24.65
N MET A 195 -3.33 -7.06 24.17
CA MET A 195 -3.35 -5.71 24.75
C MET A 195 -3.83 -5.71 26.22
N ARG A 196 -4.70 -6.66 26.60
CA ARG A 196 -5.13 -6.89 28.00
C ARG A 196 -4.15 -7.70 28.84
N GLY A 197 -3.03 -8.16 28.27
CA GLY A 197 -2.06 -9.00 28.97
C GLY A 197 -2.54 -10.44 29.18
N GLU A 198 -3.53 -10.91 28.42
CA GLU A 198 -4.00 -12.30 28.51
C GLU A 198 -3.02 -13.27 27.85
N HIS A 199 -3.16 -14.56 28.15
CA HIS A 199 -2.42 -15.67 27.51
C HIS A 199 -0.90 -15.72 27.75
N ASN A 200 -0.41 -15.20 28.87
CA ASN A 200 1.02 -15.22 29.25
C ASN A 200 1.96 -14.66 28.17
N CYS A 201 1.47 -13.71 27.36
CA CYS A 201 2.31 -12.99 26.40
C CYS A 201 3.12 -11.88 27.10
N PRO A 202 4.34 -11.58 26.61
CA PRO A 202 5.05 -10.38 27.03
C PRO A 202 4.21 -9.13 26.73
N ALA A 203 4.37 -8.08 27.54
CA ALA A 203 3.69 -6.82 27.35
C ALA A 203 3.91 -6.30 25.92
N ILE A 204 2.82 -6.11 25.19
CA ILE A 204 2.84 -5.65 23.80
C ILE A 204 3.03 -4.13 23.76
N ASP A 205 3.84 -3.65 22.82
CA ASP A 205 4.08 -2.21 22.59
C ASP A 205 3.34 -1.69 21.35
N TRP A 206 3.31 -0.35 21.19
CA TRP A 206 2.63 0.28 20.05
C TRP A 206 3.22 -0.13 18.70
N LYS A 207 4.53 -0.37 18.63
CA LYS A 207 5.21 -0.83 17.41
C LYS A 207 4.72 -2.21 16.98
N SER A 208 4.57 -3.14 17.94
CA SER A 208 4.04 -4.47 17.68
C SER A 208 2.57 -4.42 17.29
N ILE A 209 1.75 -3.61 17.99
CA ILE A 209 0.33 -3.40 17.65
C ILE A 209 0.21 -2.89 16.21
N HIS A 210 1.01 -1.88 15.83
CA HIS A 210 1.06 -1.34 14.48
C HIS A 210 1.32 -2.43 13.43
N GLY A 211 2.36 -3.24 13.65
CA GLY A 211 2.73 -4.35 12.76
C GLY A 211 1.65 -5.42 12.66
N TYR A 212 1.01 -5.82 13.76
CA TYR A 212 -0.08 -6.79 13.73
C TYR A 212 -1.32 -6.24 13.03
N CYS A 213 -1.69 -4.99 13.26
CA CYS A 213 -2.79 -4.36 12.54
C CYS A 213 -2.53 -4.30 11.03
N GLN A 214 -1.29 -3.97 10.63
CA GLN A 214 -0.88 -4.01 9.23
C GLN A 214 -1.02 -5.42 8.63
N GLN A 215 -0.61 -6.46 9.36
CA GLN A 215 -0.78 -7.85 8.93
C GLN A 215 -2.26 -8.25 8.83
N ILE A 216 -3.10 -7.82 9.78
CA ILE A 216 -4.54 -8.08 9.74
C ILE A 216 -5.18 -7.37 8.53
N GLU A 217 -4.84 -6.11 8.27
CA GLU A 217 -5.28 -5.38 7.07
C GLU A 217 -4.88 -6.11 5.79
N GLN A 218 -3.61 -6.51 5.68
CA GLN A 218 -3.10 -7.25 4.53
C GLN A 218 -3.83 -8.59 4.33
N GLN A 219 -4.02 -9.37 5.40
CA GLN A 219 -4.68 -10.69 5.35
C GLN A 219 -6.20 -10.63 5.14
N LEU A 220 -6.84 -9.49 5.39
CA LEU A 220 -8.28 -9.28 5.20
C LEU A 220 -8.62 -8.52 3.92
N ALA A 221 -7.61 -7.91 3.30
CA ALA A 221 -7.69 -7.49 1.90
C ALA A 221 -7.68 -8.69 0.94
N GLU A 222 -7.35 -9.89 1.41
CA GLU A 222 -7.48 -11.17 0.66
C GLU A 222 -8.81 -11.89 0.97
N PRO A 223 -9.48 -12.56 0.00
CA PRO A 223 -10.60 -13.44 0.31
C PRO A 223 -10.10 -14.69 1.05
N LEU A 224 -10.69 -15.01 2.20
CA LEU A 224 -10.43 -16.25 2.94
C LEU A 224 -10.80 -17.47 2.09
N LEU A 225 -9.82 -18.07 1.42
CA LEU A 225 -9.96 -19.41 0.85
C LEU A 225 -9.95 -20.44 1.98
N ASN A 226 -11.08 -21.12 2.17
CA ASN A 226 -11.25 -22.31 3.01
C ASN A 226 -10.06 -23.27 2.83
N ARG A 227 -9.26 -23.47 3.88
CA ARG A 227 -8.31 -24.59 3.93
C ARG A 227 -9.07 -25.86 4.29
N SER A 228 -9.39 -26.68 3.30
CA SER A 228 -9.67 -28.10 3.55
C SER A 228 -8.35 -28.84 3.80
N PRO A 229 -8.32 -29.84 4.70
CA PRO A 229 -7.10 -30.59 4.98
C PRO A 229 -6.68 -31.42 3.77
N VAL A 230 -5.37 -31.41 3.50
CA VAL A 230 -4.74 -32.24 2.46
C VAL A 230 -4.86 -33.72 2.85
N THR A 231 -5.75 -34.46 2.20
CA THR A 231 -5.68 -35.92 2.16
C THR A 231 -4.64 -36.33 1.12
N ALA A 232 -3.49 -36.79 1.60
CA ALA A 232 -2.45 -37.36 0.76
C ALA A 232 -2.95 -38.67 0.11
N ALA A 233 -3.13 -38.66 -1.21
CA ALA A 233 -3.30 -39.88 -1.98
C ALA A 233 -1.94 -40.46 -2.36
N MET A 234 -1.60 -41.64 -1.81
CA MET A 234 -0.43 -42.44 -2.20
C MET A 234 -0.58 -42.96 -3.64
N ILE A 235 0.41 -42.69 -4.49
CA ILE A 235 0.54 -43.33 -5.82
C ILE A 235 1.43 -44.59 -5.67
N PRO A 236 1.02 -45.78 -6.15
CA PRO A 236 1.83 -46.98 -6.02
C PRO A 236 2.90 -47.06 -7.11
N ARG A 237 4.15 -47.34 -6.70
CA ARG A 237 5.28 -47.62 -7.60
C ARG A 237 5.13 -49.01 -8.24
N ARG A 238 5.12 -49.09 -9.58
CA ARG A 238 5.30 -50.36 -10.32
C ARG A 238 6.79 -50.60 -10.62
N LYS A 239 7.25 -51.81 -10.36
CA LYS A 239 8.61 -52.31 -10.66
C LYS A 239 8.70 -52.76 -12.14
N LEU A 240 9.80 -52.45 -12.81
CA LEU A 240 10.18 -53.04 -14.10
C LEU A 240 11.00 -54.33 -13.88
N PRO A 241 10.82 -55.37 -14.72
CA PRO A 241 11.69 -56.54 -14.70
C PRO A 241 12.91 -56.35 -15.61
N LEU A 242 14.05 -56.83 -15.10
CA LEU A 242 15.34 -56.93 -15.76
C LEU A 242 15.27 -57.89 -16.96
N GLY A 243 15.76 -57.47 -18.13
CA GLY A 243 16.00 -58.37 -19.25
C GLY A 243 16.58 -57.65 -20.48
N LEU A 244 17.78 -58.08 -20.89
CA LEU A 244 18.42 -57.87 -22.19
C LEU A 244 19.23 -56.59 -22.39
N ILE A 245 20.37 -56.55 -21.71
CA ILE A 245 21.60 -55.88 -22.19
C ILE A 245 22.22 -56.80 -23.26
N GLY A 246 22.42 -56.29 -24.48
CA GLY A 246 23.19 -57.03 -25.49
C GLY A 246 22.88 -56.77 -26.96
N ALA A 247 22.49 -55.56 -27.38
CA ALA A 247 22.46 -55.20 -28.81
C ALA A 247 22.44 -53.68 -29.10
N ALA A 248 22.73 -52.82 -28.12
CA ALA A 248 22.48 -51.37 -28.24
C ALA A 248 23.70 -50.51 -28.62
N LEU A 249 24.91 -51.08 -28.74
CA LEU A 249 26.11 -50.24 -28.91
C LEU A 249 26.45 -49.90 -30.38
N VAL A 250 25.94 -50.64 -31.36
CA VAL A 250 26.26 -50.41 -32.79
C VAL A 250 25.22 -49.54 -33.51
N VAL A 251 23.95 -49.53 -33.04
CA VAL A 251 22.88 -48.68 -33.60
C VAL A 251 23.01 -47.21 -33.15
N VAL A 252 23.63 -46.95 -31.99
CA VAL A 252 23.79 -45.59 -31.43
C VAL A 252 24.80 -44.75 -32.24
N LEU A 253 25.84 -45.36 -32.81
CA LEU A 253 26.85 -44.66 -33.61
C LEU A 253 26.39 -44.33 -35.03
N ALA A 254 25.63 -45.22 -35.69
CA ALA A 254 25.06 -44.95 -37.01
C ALA A 254 23.83 -44.02 -36.94
N GLY A 255 23.01 -44.14 -35.87
CA GLY A 255 21.90 -43.23 -35.60
C GLY A 255 22.37 -41.81 -35.25
N GLY A 256 23.48 -41.69 -34.53
CA GLY A 256 24.05 -40.39 -34.15
C GLY A 256 24.49 -39.53 -35.34
N LEU A 257 25.03 -40.15 -36.40
CA LEU A 257 25.49 -39.43 -37.59
C LEU A 257 24.34 -39.04 -38.53
N ALA A 258 23.29 -39.88 -38.63
CA ALA A 258 22.08 -39.55 -39.38
C ALA A 258 21.24 -38.45 -38.71
N ILE A 259 21.20 -38.42 -37.36
CA ILE A 259 20.52 -37.37 -36.60
C ILE A 259 21.27 -36.02 -36.74
N ALA A 260 22.60 -36.02 -36.78
CA ALA A 260 23.39 -34.78 -36.92
C ALA A 260 23.24 -34.07 -38.29
N ILE A 261 22.88 -34.81 -39.34
CA ILE A 261 22.64 -34.24 -40.68
C ILE A 261 21.19 -33.78 -40.84
N VAL A 262 20.22 -34.48 -40.22
CA VAL A 262 18.79 -34.11 -40.26
C VAL A 262 18.46 -32.94 -39.31
N THR A 263 19.22 -32.72 -38.23
CA THR A 263 18.97 -31.61 -37.28
C THR A 263 19.49 -30.25 -37.76
N ARG A 264 20.33 -30.19 -38.80
CA ARG A 264 20.84 -28.90 -39.33
C ARG A 264 19.80 -28.11 -40.12
N HIS A 265 18.70 -28.73 -40.59
CA HIS A 265 17.67 -28.07 -41.41
C HIS A 265 16.23 -28.32 -40.93
N ARG A 266 16.02 -28.70 -39.65
CA ARG A 266 14.71 -28.52 -39.06
C ARG A 266 14.54 -27.04 -38.76
N PRO A 267 13.58 -26.31 -39.38
CA PRO A 267 13.24 -25.00 -38.86
C PRO A 267 12.94 -25.18 -37.36
N PRO A 268 13.40 -24.27 -36.49
CA PRO A 268 13.09 -24.35 -35.07
C PRO A 268 11.59 -24.58 -34.94
N PRO A 269 11.13 -25.44 -34.00
CA PRO A 269 9.70 -25.59 -33.73
C PRO A 269 9.13 -24.18 -33.63
N PRO A 270 7.98 -23.88 -34.29
CA PRO A 270 7.45 -22.53 -34.33
C PRO A 270 7.41 -22.01 -32.90
N ARG A 271 8.22 -20.97 -32.61
CA ARG A 271 8.14 -20.28 -31.32
C ARG A 271 6.67 -19.91 -31.19
N ILE A 272 6.03 -20.32 -30.09
CA ILE A 272 4.71 -19.81 -29.75
C ILE A 272 4.88 -18.29 -29.73
N GLN A 273 4.32 -17.62 -30.72
CA GLN A 273 4.49 -16.18 -30.88
C GLN A 273 3.90 -15.52 -29.64
N ALA A 274 4.71 -14.70 -28.97
CA ALA A 274 4.23 -13.88 -27.88
C ALA A 274 3.06 -13.02 -28.38
N PRO A 275 2.02 -12.80 -27.56
CA PRO A 275 0.83 -12.11 -28.02
C PRO A 275 1.14 -10.68 -28.51
N GLU A 276 0.45 -10.27 -29.58
CA GLU A 276 0.65 -8.96 -30.19
C GLU A 276 0.16 -7.82 -29.30
N ALA A 277 0.83 -6.66 -29.42
CA ALA A 277 0.44 -5.45 -28.71
C ALA A 277 -1.05 -5.09 -28.92
N VAL A 278 -1.72 -4.75 -27.83
CA VAL A 278 -3.14 -4.40 -27.81
C VAL A 278 -3.31 -2.93 -28.15
N THR A 279 -4.12 -2.64 -29.16
CA THR A 279 -4.46 -1.26 -29.54
C THR A 279 -5.60 -0.74 -28.69
N VAL A 280 -5.45 0.41 -28.05
CA VAL A 280 -6.51 1.17 -27.38
C VAL A 280 -6.85 2.35 -28.28
N SER A 281 -8.12 2.50 -28.63
CA SER A 281 -8.59 3.57 -29.52
C SER A 281 -8.54 4.92 -28.81
N GLU A 282 -8.60 6.00 -29.57
CA GLU A 282 -8.84 7.31 -28.97
C GLU A 282 -10.23 7.34 -28.33
N GLY A 283 -10.34 7.94 -27.15
CA GLY A 283 -11.60 8.06 -26.46
C GLY A 283 -11.47 8.46 -25.00
N VAL A 284 -12.62 8.49 -24.34
CA VAL A 284 -12.74 8.75 -22.91
C VAL A 284 -12.79 7.43 -22.17
N TYR A 285 -11.85 7.22 -21.25
CA TYR A 285 -11.73 5.99 -20.47
C TYR A 285 -11.88 6.30 -18.98
N PRO A 286 -12.52 5.41 -18.20
CA PRO A 286 -12.54 5.55 -16.76
C PRO A 286 -11.12 5.44 -16.21
N THR A 287 -10.78 6.26 -15.24
CA THR A 287 -9.52 6.17 -14.49
C THR A 287 -9.69 5.21 -13.31
N PRO A 288 -8.57 4.73 -12.71
CA PRO A 288 -8.63 3.93 -11.49
C PRO A 288 -9.32 4.62 -10.30
N ASP A 289 -9.39 5.96 -10.32
CA ASP A 289 -9.91 6.78 -9.21
C ASP A 289 -11.39 7.15 -9.39
N GLY A 290 -12.06 6.57 -10.38
CA GLY A 290 -13.48 6.79 -10.64
C GLY A 290 -13.79 8.04 -11.46
N SER A 291 -12.78 8.80 -11.89
CA SER A 291 -12.93 9.85 -12.90
C SER A 291 -12.85 9.27 -14.32
N ALA A 292 -12.86 10.12 -15.34
CA ALA A 292 -12.63 9.72 -16.72
C ALA A 292 -11.62 10.66 -17.39
N GLU A 293 -10.73 10.11 -18.19
CA GLU A 293 -9.69 10.86 -18.90
C GLU A 293 -9.74 10.54 -20.40
N THR A 294 -9.40 11.54 -21.22
CA THR A 294 -9.31 11.37 -22.68
C THR A 294 -7.90 10.95 -23.04
N HIS A 295 -7.77 9.82 -23.74
CA HIS A 295 -6.50 9.36 -24.28
C HIS A 295 -6.55 9.35 -25.80
N ARG A 296 -5.44 9.74 -26.42
CA ARG A 296 -5.20 9.44 -27.85
C ARG A 296 -5.09 7.93 -28.03
N ALA A 297 -5.25 7.45 -29.25
CA ALA A 297 -4.99 6.04 -29.54
C ALA A 297 -3.54 5.69 -29.18
N PHE A 298 -3.32 4.49 -28.62
CA PHE A 298 -2.00 3.96 -28.29
C PHE A 298 -1.99 2.43 -28.40
N ARG A 299 -0.80 1.83 -28.48
CA ARG A 299 -0.60 0.38 -28.46
C ARG A 299 0.21 0.00 -27.23
N ILE A 300 -0.32 -0.89 -26.40
CA ILE A 300 0.35 -1.41 -25.22
C ILE A 300 0.86 -2.83 -25.48
N ALA A 301 2.08 -3.14 -25.04
CA ALA A 301 2.61 -4.50 -25.13
C ALA A 301 1.67 -5.49 -24.41
N ALA A 302 1.44 -6.65 -25.04
CA ALA A 302 0.53 -7.66 -24.46
C ALA A 302 1.07 -8.24 -23.15
N HIS A 303 2.38 -8.22 -22.97
CA HIS A 303 3.06 -8.80 -21.83
C HIS A 303 4.19 -7.87 -21.39
N GLU A 304 4.73 -8.15 -20.21
CA GLU A 304 5.87 -7.49 -19.60
C GLU A 304 7.16 -7.81 -20.38
N VAL A 305 8.13 -6.89 -20.33
CA VAL A 305 9.41 -7.10 -21.02
C VAL A 305 10.07 -8.38 -20.53
N THR A 306 10.51 -9.24 -21.45
CA THR A 306 11.12 -10.53 -21.08
C THR A 306 12.61 -10.39 -20.78
N ILE A 307 13.18 -11.36 -20.07
CA ILE A 307 14.62 -11.45 -19.79
C ILE A 307 15.44 -11.41 -21.09
N SER A 308 15.02 -12.11 -22.16
CA SER A 308 15.70 -12.04 -23.46
C SER A 308 15.64 -10.67 -24.12
N GLN A 309 14.49 -10.00 -24.03
CA GLN A 309 14.34 -8.66 -24.57
C GLN A 309 15.23 -7.66 -23.84
N TYR A 310 15.27 -7.74 -22.50
CA TYR A 310 16.13 -6.90 -21.68
C TYR A 310 17.62 -7.21 -21.89
N ALA A 311 17.99 -8.49 -22.05
CA ALA A 311 19.37 -8.87 -22.40
C ALA A 311 19.85 -8.22 -23.70
N ALA A 312 18.99 -8.17 -24.73
CA ALA A 312 19.33 -7.53 -26.00
C ALA A 312 19.55 -6.00 -25.86
N PHE A 313 18.85 -5.36 -24.91
CA PHE A 313 19.10 -3.96 -24.56
C PHE A 313 20.48 -3.78 -23.92
N LEU A 314 20.83 -4.61 -22.95
CA LEU A 314 22.14 -4.56 -22.29
C LEU A 314 23.28 -4.84 -23.28
N GLU A 315 23.12 -5.81 -24.17
CA GLU A 315 24.08 -6.09 -25.25
C GLU A 315 24.26 -4.87 -26.18
N ALA A 316 23.17 -4.17 -26.51
CA ALA A 316 23.23 -2.94 -27.30
C ALA A 316 23.96 -1.81 -26.56
N LEU A 317 23.73 -1.65 -25.26
CA LEU A 317 24.46 -0.69 -24.43
C LEU A 317 25.95 -1.00 -24.35
N GLU A 318 26.35 -2.27 -24.26
CA GLU A 318 27.76 -2.65 -24.28
C GLU A 318 28.44 -2.27 -25.60
N VAL A 319 27.74 -2.42 -26.73
CA VAL A 319 28.23 -1.98 -28.04
C VAL A 319 28.38 -0.45 -28.06
N LEU A 320 27.35 0.28 -27.64
CA LEU A 320 27.39 1.74 -27.56
C LEU A 320 28.47 2.26 -26.62
N ALA A 321 28.71 1.58 -25.49
CA ALA A 321 29.77 1.92 -24.54
C ALA A 321 31.15 1.81 -25.18
N LYS A 322 31.40 0.80 -26.02
CA LYS A 322 32.65 0.68 -26.80
C LYS A 322 32.83 1.81 -27.82
N GLU A 323 31.74 2.42 -28.26
CA GLU A 323 31.71 3.59 -29.15
C GLU A 323 31.72 4.93 -28.39
N GLY A 324 31.86 4.91 -27.05
CA GLY A 324 31.84 6.13 -26.22
C GLY A 324 30.45 6.74 -26.02
N ARG A 325 29.39 5.99 -26.31
CA ARG A 325 27.98 6.41 -26.24
C ARG A 325 27.18 5.56 -25.24
N GLY A 326 27.84 5.00 -24.23
CA GLY A 326 27.22 4.09 -23.26
C GLY A 326 26.11 4.74 -22.42
N SER A 327 26.19 6.05 -22.19
CA SER A 327 25.20 6.83 -21.42
C SER A 327 24.11 7.46 -22.31
N LEU A 328 23.89 6.93 -23.52
CA LEU A 328 22.96 7.54 -24.49
C LEU A 328 21.50 7.59 -24.00
N PHE A 329 21.12 6.65 -23.13
CA PHE A 329 19.75 6.51 -22.60
C PHE A 329 19.67 6.86 -21.10
N ASP A 330 20.72 7.50 -20.59
CA ASP A 330 20.78 7.99 -19.22
C ASP A 330 20.01 9.31 -19.12
N PHE A 331 19.32 9.52 -18.00
CA PHE A 331 18.56 10.75 -17.79
C PHE A 331 19.38 11.79 -17.03
N ASP A 332 19.28 13.06 -17.41
CA ASP A 332 19.99 14.18 -16.75
C ASP A 332 19.75 14.26 -15.23
N ASN A 333 18.58 13.78 -14.77
CA ASN A 333 18.20 13.79 -13.35
C ASN A 333 18.32 12.42 -12.67
N GLN A 334 19.00 11.44 -13.28
CA GLN A 334 19.28 10.17 -12.62
C GLN A 334 20.32 10.34 -11.50
N PRO A 335 20.21 9.60 -10.38
CA PRO A 335 21.17 9.68 -9.28
C PRO A 335 22.59 9.33 -9.74
N ALA A 336 23.60 10.00 -9.16
CA ALA A 336 25.01 9.79 -9.53
C ALA A 336 25.49 8.37 -9.22
N GLU A 337 24.87 7.70 -8.25
CA GLU A 337 25.15 6.32 -7.87
C GLU A 337 24.66 5.31 -8.93
N LYS A 338 23.73 5.72 -9.80
CA LYS A 338 23.22 4.88 -10.89
C LYS A 338 24.21 4.87 -12.06
N THR A 339 25.12 3.91 -12.01
CA THR A 339 26.22 3.75 -12.97
C THR A 339 26.00 2.65 -14.00
N SER A 340 24.93 1.85 -13.85
CA SER A 340 24.61 0.78 -14.79
C SER A 340 23.11 0.51 -14.87
N HIS A 341 22.74 -0.19 -15.96
CA HIS A 341 21.38 -0.69 -16.19
C HIS A 341 21.20 -2.17 -15.83
N LEU A 342 22.12 -2.75 -15.06
CA LEU A 342 22.01 -4.14 -14.64
C LEU A 342 20.91 -4.29 -13.59
N ALA A 343 19.99 -5.22 -13.85
CA ALA A 343 19.01 -5.66 -12.88
C ALA A 343 19.67 -6.38 -11.70
N ASP A 344 18.98 -6.45 -10.57
CA ASP A 344 19.48 -7.16 -9.39
C ASP A 344 19.68 -8.65 -9.68
N ASP A 345 20.84 -9.18 -9.26
CA ASP A 345 21.26 -10.57 -9.46
C ASP A 345 21.17 -11.05 -10.92
N TRP A 346 21.39 -10.13 -11.88
CA TRP A 346 21.22 -10.36 -13.32
C TRP A 346 21.99 -11.58 -13.85
N ALA A 347 23.24 -11.76 -13.43
CA ALA A 347 24.08 -12.85 -13.91
C ALA A 347 23.48 -14.22 -13.55
N ALA A 348 23.07 -14.40 -12.29
CA ALA A 348 22.45 -15.64 -11.83
C ALA A 348 21.07 -15.85 -12.46
N LEU A 349 20.28 -14.77 -12.62
CA LEU A 349 18.98 -14.81 -13.30
C LEU A 349 19.12 -15.32 -14.74
N VAL A 350 20.03 -14.75 -15.52
CA VAL A 350 20.25 -15.13 -16.93
C VAL A 350 20.82 -16.54 -17.06
N GLU A 351 21.78 -16.93 -16.22
CA GLU A 351 22.32 -18.29 -16.15
C GLU A 351 21.19 -19.31 -15.92
N ALA A 352 20.36 -19.09 -14.90
CA ALA A 352 19.21 -19.94 -14.60
C ALA A 352 18.20 -19.96 -15.76
N ALA A 353 17.90 -18.80 -16.36
CA ALA A 353 16.97 -18.68 -17.48
C ALA A 353 17.45 -19.42 -18.74
N ARG A 354 18.75 -19.37 -19.04
CA ARG A 354 19.37 -20.13 -20.16
C ARG A 354 19.33 -21.62 -19.91
N ALA A 355 19.56 -22.04 -18.67
CA ALA A 355 19.46 -23.44 -18.26
C ALA A 355 18.01 -23.95 -18.15
N LYS A 356 17.00 -23.07 -18.26
CA LYS A 356 15.59 -23.35 -17.91
C LYS A 356 15.46 -23.94 -16.51
N GLY A 357 16.29 -23.45 -15.60
CA GLY A 357 16.38 -23.89 -14.21
C GLY A 357 15.46 -23.09 -13.30
N THR A 358 15.87 -22.96 -12.04
CA THR A 358 15.16 -22.16 -11.04
C THR A 358 16.02 -20.99 -10.57
N TRP A 359 15.39 -19.85 -10.29
CA TRP A 359 16.00 -18.68 -9.68
C TRP A 359 15.15 -18.24 -8.49
N HIS A 360 15.76 -18.10 -7.31
CA HIS A 360 15.07 -17.95 -6.01
C HIS A 360 13.90 -18.93 -5.78
N GLY A 361 14.03 -20.17 -6.28
CA GLY A 361 13.01 -21.21 -6.13
C GLY A 361 11.90 -21.20 -7.19
N TYR A 362 11.91 -20.25 -8.13
CA TYR A 362 10.93 -20.14 -9.21
C TYR A 362 11.50 -20.63 -10.54
N PRO A 363 10.75 -21.44 -11.33
CA PRO A 363 11.15 -21.80 -12.68
C PRO A 363 11.27 -20.55 -13.56
N VAL A 364 12.38 -20.43 -14.28
CA VAL A 364 12.65 -19.24 -15.11
C VAL A 364 13.18 -19.63 -16.48
N THR A 365 12.78 -18.88 -17.50
CA THR A 365 13.30 -19.01 -18.86
C THR A 365 13.58 -17.62 -19.43
N LEU A 366 14.26 -17.56 -20.58
CA LEU A 366 14.49 -16.30 -21.29
C LEU A 366 13.20 -15.58 -21.75
N ASP A 367 12.08 -16.28 -21.80
CA ASP A 367 10.77 -15.73 -22.14
C ASP A 367 9.96 -15.31 -20.89
N SER A 368 10.52 -15.48 -19.68
CA SER A 368 9.92 -14.96 -18.45
C SER A 368 10.07 -13.44 -18.36
N PRO A 369 9.14 -12.72 -17.71
CA PRO A 369 9.26 -11.29 -17.41
C PRO A 369 10.54 -10.95 -16.65
N VAL A 370 11.19 -9.84 -17.02
CA VAL A 370 12.32 -9.29 -16.28
C VAL A 370 11.86 -8.66 -14.97
N VAL A 371 12.66 -8.82 -13.92
CA VAL A 371 12.41 -8.30 -12.57
C VAL A 371 13.69 -7.73 -11.98
N GLY A 372 13.61 -7.05 -10.83
CA GLY A 372 14.78 -6.48 -10.16
C GLY A 372 15.31 -5.24 -10.86
N VAL A 373 14.48 -4.58 -11.67
CA VAL A 373 14.82 -3.34 -12.38
C VAL A 373 14.24 -2.14 -11.64
N ASP A 374 14.99 -1.04 -11.64
CA ASP A 374 14.49 0.23 -11.12
C ASP A 374 13.74 1.02 -12.20
N TRP A 375 13.17 2.17 -11.83
CA TRP A 375 12.39 2.98 -12.77
C TRP A 375 13.23 3.47 -13.96
N TRP A 376 14.50 3.80 -13.71
CA TRP A 376 15.41 4.35 -14.72
C TRP A 376 15.83 3.29 -15.74
N ASP A 377 16.03 2.06 -15.29
CA ASP A 377 16.26 0.88 -16.15
C ASP A 377 15.09 0.66 -17.11
N ALA A 378 13.88 0.66 -16.55
CA ALA A 378 12.65 0.49 -17.31
C ALA A 378 12.44 1.64 -18.33
N ALA A 379 12.71 2.88 -17.92
CA ALA A 379 12.59 4.05 -18.78
C ALA A 379 13.64 4.07 -19.91
N ALA A 380 14.90 3.76 -19.61
CA ALA A 380 15.99 3.70 -20.59
C ALA A 380 15.75 2.59 -21.63
N TYR A 381 15.29 1.41 -21.21
CA TYR A 381 14.87 0.36 -22.13
C TYR A 381 13.74 0.84 -23.05
N ALA A 382 12.73 1.50 -22.47
CA ALA A 382 11.58 1.98 -23.24
C ALA A 382 12.03 2.97 -24.31
N GLU A 383 12.92 3.91 -23.97
CA GLU A 383 13.48 4.87 -24.91
C GLU A 383 14.33 4.21 -26.01
N TRP A 384 15.17 3.23 -25.66
CA TRP A 384 15.92 2.42 -26.63
C TRP A 384 15.00 1.70 -27.63
N LYS A 385 13.84 1.25 -27.17
CA LYS A 385 12.79 0.66 -28.02
C LYS A 385 11.96 1.68 -28.79
N GLN A 386 12.27 2.98 -28.70
CA GLN A 386 11.45 4.06 -29.24
C GLN A 386 9.99 3.98 -28.75
N ALA A 387 9.85 3.60 -27.49
CA ALA A 387 8.59 3.42 -26.79
C ALA A 387 8.63 4.24 -25.49
N ARG A 388 7.64 4.03 -24.63
CA ARG A 388 7.56 4.68 -23.31
C ARG A 388 6.90 3.75 -22.31
N LEU A 389 7.13 3.99 -21.02
CA LEU A 389 6.33 3.35 -19.98
C LEU A 389 4.86 3.82 -20.07
N PRO A 390 3.87 2.96 -19.72
CA PRO A 390 2.47 3.39 -19.63
C PRO A 390 2.28 4.39 -18.48
N THR A 391 1.30 5.29 -18.58
CA THR A 391 0.73 5.91 -17.38
C THR A 391 -0.23 4.94 -16.68
N GLN A 392 -0.57 5.18 -15.41
CA GLN A 392 -1.57 4.34 -14.72
C GLN A 392 -2.92 4.36 -15.46
N GLU A 393 -3.29 5.50 -16.06
CA GLU A 393 -4.56 5.69 -16.76
C GLU A 393 -4.57 4.91 -18.08
N GLU A 394 -3.47 4.92 -18.84
CA GLU A 394 -3.33 4.12 -20.06
C GLU A 394 -3.34 2.62 -19.75
N TRP A 395 -2.64 2.20 -18.70
CA TRP A 395 -2.63 0.82 -18.24
C TRP A 395 -4.05 0.35 -17.88
N PHE A 396 -4.80 1.20 -17.17
CA PHE A 396 -6.18 0.91 -16.77
C PHE A 396 -7.18 0.98 -17.93
N ALA A 397 -7.01 1.90 -18.87
CA ALA A 397 -7.80 1.98 -20.09
C ALA A 397 -7.65 0.70 -20.92
N ALA A 398 -6.41 0.19 -21.04
CA ALA A 398 -6.14 -1.06 -21.72
C ALA A 398 -6.79 -2.27 -21.02
N LEU A 399 -6.68 -2.33 -19.69
CA LEU A 399 -7.31 -3.36 -18.86
C LEU A 399 -8.84 -3.39 -19.04
N ARG A 400 -9.50 -2.23 -18.94
CA ARG A 400 -10.98 -2.15 -18.99
C ARG A 400 -11.57 -2.26 -20.38
N LYS A 401 -10.75 -2.23 -21.45
CA LYS A 401 -11.21 -2.40 -22.83
C LYS A 401 -12.09 -3.65 -23.02
N SER A 402 -11.73 -4.75 -22.36
CA SER A 402 -12.45 -6.02 -22.49
C SER A 402 -12.71 -6.75 -21.17
N VAL A 403 -12.39 -6.13 -20.03
CA VAL A 403 -12.63 -6.70 -18.70
C VAL A 403 -13.69 -5.85 -18.00
N ARG A 404 -14.88 -6.44 -17.76
CA ARG A 404 -16.00 -5.74 -17.10
C ARG A 404 -15.64 -5.33 -15.68
N ASN A 405 -15.16 -6.29 -14.89
CA ASN A 405 -14.66 -6.09 -13.54
C ASN A 405 -13.22 -6.61 -13.44
N PRO A 406 -12.22 -5.73 -13.39
CA PRO A 406 -10.82 -6.15 -13.32
C PRO A 406 -10.44 -6.99 -12.10
N ALA A 407 -11.24 -6.93 -11.02
CA ALA A 407 -11.04 -7.79 -9.85
C ALA A 407 -11.34 -9.28 -10.13
N ASP A 408 -12.06 -9.59 -11.20
CA ASP A 408 -12.37 -10.98 -11.59
C ASP A 408 -11.25 -11.63 -12.40
N LEU A 409 -10.23 -10.86 -12.81
CA LEU A 409 -9.09 -11.40 -13.54
C LEU A 409 -8.21 -12.20 -12.55
N PRO A 410 -7.99 -13.51 -12.78
CA PRO A 410 -7.27 -14.34 -11.83
C PRO A 410 -5.78 -13.99 -11.87
N ALA A 411 -5.13 -13.94 -10.70
CA ALA A 411 -3.71 -13.66 -10.60
C ALA A 411 -2.87 -14.76 -11.27
N GLY A 412 -1.96 -14.35 -12.15
CA GLY A 412 -1.04 -15.24 -12.84
C GLY A 412 0.22 -15.53 -12.01
N ALA A 413 0.81 -16.71 -12.21
CA ALA A 413 2.16 -16.98 -11.73
C ALA A 413 3.20 -16.25 -12.58
N TRP A 414 4.39 -16.01 -12.03
CA TRP A 414 5.56 -15.61 -12.83
C TRP A 414 6.01 -16.79 -13.67
N GLN A 415 5.77 -16.69 -14.98
CA GLN A 415 5.98 -17.76 -15.94
C GLN A 415 6.33 -17.15 -17.31
N PRO A 416 6.84 -17.96 -18.25
CA PRO A 416 7.14 -17.49 -19.60
C PRO A 416 5.90 -16.87 -20.25
N VAL A 417 6.05 -15.72 -20.93
CA VAL A 417 4.92 -15.02 -21.59
C VAL A 417 4.31 -15.81 -22.75
N THR A 418 5.02 -16.84 -23.21
CA THR A 418 4.57 -17.81 -24.22
C THR A 418 3.74 -18.95 -23.61
N GLN A 419 3.71 -19.08 -22.28
CA GLN A 419 2.94 -20.11 -21.58
C GLN A 419 1.49 -19.64 -21.38
N ALA A 420 0.54 -20.56 -21.52
CA ALA A 420 -0.86 -20.26 -21.29
C ALA A 420 -1.09 -19.88 -19.81
N THR A 421 -1.82 -18.78 -19.61
CA THR A 421 -2.16 -18.26 -18.29
C THR A 421 -3.65 -17.92 -18.21
N ALA A 422 -4.22 -18.05 -17.01
CA ALA A 422 -5.56 -17.59 -16.71
C ALA A 422 -5.61 -16.05 -16.55
N ASP A 423 -4.48 -15.43 -16.22
CA ASP A 423 -4.29 -13.98 -16.17
C ASP A 423 -4.15 -13.41 -17.58
N ARG A 424 -5.24 -13.55 -18.33
CA ARG A 424 -5.35 -13.13 -19.72
C ARG A 424 -6.67 -12.42 -19.92
N THR A 425 -6.57 -11.15 -20.30
CA THR A 425 -7.74 -10.36 -20.69
C THR A 425 -8.28 -10.84 -22.04
N PRO A 426 -9.58 -10.63 -22.35
CA PRO A 426 -10.11 -10.98 -23.67
C PRO A 426 -9.50 -10.17 -24.82
N SER A 427 -8.91 -9.00 -24.54
CA SER A 427 -8.16 -8.19 -25.51
C SER A 427 -6.75 -8.72 -25.78
N GLY A 428 -6.26 -9.68 -24.99
CA GLY A 428 -4.98 -10.35 -25.20
C GLY A 428 -3.85 -9.91 -24.27
N LEU A 429 -4.07 -8.97 -23.36
CA LEU A 429 -3.10 -8.61 -22.31
C LEU A 429 -2.92 -9.79 -21.35
N LEU A 430 -1.66 -10.06 -21.00
CA LEU A 430 -1.19 -11.06 -20.05
C LEU A 430 -0.62 -10.36 -18.81
N GLY A 431 -0.67 -11.06 -17.68
CA GLY A 431 0.09 -10.68 -16.48
C GLY A 431 -0.38 -9.35 -15.89
N MET A 432 -1.67 -9.02 -15.99
CA MET A 432 -2.19 -7.76 -15.45
C MET A 432 -2.57 -7.93 -13.97
N ALA A 433 -3.12 -9.10 -13.61
CA ALA A 433 -3.58 -9.42 -12.25
C ALA A 433 -2.56 -10.17 -11.40
N GLY A 434 -1.45 -10.61 -11.98
CA GLY A 434 -0.36 -11.30 -11.32
C GLY A 434 0.89 -11.18 -12.19
N SER A 435 1.68 -12.25 -12.27
CA SER A 435 3.01 -12.20 -12.89
C SER A 435 3.89 -11.18 -12.16
N VAL A 436 4.14 -9.97 -12.66
CA VAL A 436 5.01 -8.99 -11.99
C VAL A 436 4.32 -7.64 -11.88
N ALA A 437 4.58 -6.92 -10.79
CA ALA A 437 4.16 -5.53 -10.65
C ALA A 437 4.98 -4.65 -11.59
N GLU A 438 4.43 -3.50 -12.00
CA GLU A 438 4.98 -2.74 -13.12
C GLU A 438 5.20 -1.26 -12.83
N TRP A 439 6.37 -0.77 -13.24
CA TRP A 439 6.64 0.66 -13.25
C TRP A 439 5.76 1.44 -14.23
N THR A 440 5.26 2.59 -13.80
CA THR A 440 4.55 3.55 -14.65
C THR A 440 5.36 4.83 -14.90
N ARG A 441 5.00 5.56 -15.95
CA ARG A 441 5.73 6.75 -16.43
C ARG A 441 5.54 8.01 -15.59
N ARG A 442 4.43 8.14 -14.87
CA ARG A 442 4.03 9.42 -14.27
C ARG A 442 3.69 9.27 -12.80
N GLN A 443 3.98 10.32 -12.05
CA GLN A 443 3.54 10.42 -10.67
C GLN A 443 2.03 10.70 -10.62
N ALA A 444 1.35 10.06 -9.66
CA ALA A 444 -0.05 10.30 -9.37
C ALA A 444 -0.23 10.69 -7.90
N LEU A 445 -1.36 11.35 -7.61
CA LEU A 445 -1.79 11.52 -6.23
C LEU A 445 -2.17 10.16 -5.66
N ASN A 446 -1.85 9.93 -4.40
CA ASN A 446 -2.40 8.78 -3.69
C ASN A 446 -3.83 9.12 -3.26
N PRO A 447 -4.87 8.38 -3.69
CA PRO A 447 -6.25 8.64 -3.27
C PRO A 447 -6.44 8.55 -1.75
N ALA A 448 -5.60 7.79 -1.05
CA ALA A 448 -5.57 7.74 0.41
C ALA A 448 -4.88 8.96 1.07
N ASN A 449 -4.20 9.80 0.28
CA ASN A 449 -3.64 11.08 0.69
C ASN A 449 -3.75 12.13 -0.44
N PRO A 450 -4.95 12.65 -0.76
CA PRO A 450 -5.17 13.53 -1.91
C PRO A 450 -4.46 14.89 -1.82
N GLN A 451 -4.12 15.33 -0.60
CA GLN A 451 -3.37 16.56 -0.35
C GLN A 451 -1.85 16.34 -0.31
N GLY A 452 -1.40 15.09 -0.41
CA GLY A 452 0.01 14.72 -0.42
C GLY A 452 0.70 15.05 -1.74
N GLN A 453 2.02 14.86 -1.74
CA GLN A 453 2.80 14.97 -2.98
C GLN A 453 2.42 13.88 -3.98
N ARG A 454 2.59 14.17 -5.27
CA ARG A 454 2.49 13.14 -6.32
C ARG A 454 3.67 12.19 -6.20
N LEU A 455 3.37 10.90 -6.20
CA LEU A 455 4.35 9.82 -6.05
C LEU A 455 4.35 8.92 -7.28
N TRP A 456 5.46 8.24 -7.53
CA TRP A 456 5.57 7.28 -8.63
C TRP A 456 4.68 6.08 -8.34
N VAL A 457 3.98 5.60 -9.38
CA VAL A 457 3.02 4.50 -9.23
C VAL A 457 3.62 3.22 -9.77
N ILE A 458 3.55 2.18 -8.95
CA ILE A 458 3.73 0.79 -9.38
C ILE A 458 2.33 0.18 -9.46
N ILE A 459 2.00 -0.46 -10.57
CA ILE A 459 0.65 -0.97 -10.85
C ILE A 459 0.66 -2.46 -11.18
N GLY A 460 -0.47 -3.13 -10.99
CA GLY A 460 -0.66 -4.54 -11.35
C GLY A 460 -0.40 -5.50 -10.20
N GLY A 461 -0.73 -6.77 -10.44
CA GLY A 461 -0.52 -7.84 -9.48
C GLY A 461 0.93 -8.32 -9.42
N SER A 462 1.25 -9.20 -8.47
CA SER A 462 2.60 -9.76 -8.32
C SER A 462 2.51 -11.23 -7.95
N TYR A 463 3.42 -12.04 -8.50
CA TYR A 463 3.53 -13.46 -8.15
C TYR A 463 3.98 -13.69 -6.71
N LEU A 464 4.69 -12.73 -6.10
CA LEU A 464 5.06 -12.78 -4.69
C LEU A 464 3.92 -12.35 -3.77
N ASN A 465 2.93 -11.66 -4.32
CA ASN A 465 1.75 -11.22 -3.61
C ASN A 465 0.48 -11.51 -4.45
N PRO A 466 0.10 -12.79 -4.60
CA PRO A 466 -1.00 -13.21 -5.49
C PRO A 466 -2.39 -12.74 -5.03
N ALA A 467 -2.48 -12.12 -3.85
CA ALA A 467 -3.68 -11.40 -3.42
C ALA A 467 -3.81 -10.01 -4.05
N ASN A 468 -2.70 -9.44 -4.53
CA ASN A 468 -2.75 -8.30 -5.42
C ASN A 468 -3.38 -8.74 -6.74
N GLY A 469 -4.21 -7.86 -7.31
CA GLY A 469 -4.88 -8.10 -8.59
C GLY A 469 -4.61 -6.97 -9.56
N ALA A 470 -5.36 -6.95 -10.66
CA ALA A 470 -5.15 -5.95 -11.70
C ALA A 470 -5.51 -4.52 -11.27
N LEU A 471 -6.10 -4.33 -10.08
CA LEU A 471 -6.42 -3.01 -9.53
C LEU A 471 -5.37 -2.50 -8.54
N THR A 472 -4.38 -3.32 -8.20
CA THR A 472 -3.37 -2.97 -7.20
C THR A 472 -2.51 -1.82 -7.68
N ARG A 473 -2.31 -0.85 -6.79
CA ARG A 473 -1.45 0.32 -6.98
C ARG A 473 -0.66 0.57 -5.71
N GLU A 474 0.61 0.90 -5.89
CA GLU A 474 1.55 1.29 -4.84
C GLU A 474 2.18 2.62 -5.21
N TRP A 475 2.32 3.50 -4.23
CA TRP A 475 2.92 4.82 -4.41
C TRP A 475 4.26 4.87 -3.68
N THR A 476 5.31 5.26 -4.41
CA THR A 476 6.67 5.35 -3.90
C THR A 476 7.33 6.65 -4.35
N ASP A 477 8.14 7.25 -3.47
CA ASP A 477 9.05 8.35 -3.83
C ASP A 477 10.42 7.83 -4.33
N ASN A 478 10.69 6.54 -4.14
CA ASN A 478 11.96 5.92 -4.44
C ASN A 478 11.98 5.25 -5.83
N ARG A 479 12.44 5.98 -6.84
CA ARG A 479 12.67 5.45 -8.20
C ARG A 479 13.82 4.45 -8.32
N GLN A 480 14.68 4.33 -7.31
CA GLN A 480 15.78 3.35 -7.26
C GLN A 480 15.34 2.02 -6.64
N GLN A 481 14.07 1.90 -6.22
CA GLN A 481 13.52 0.67 -5.67
C GLN A 481 13.63 -0.46 -6.70
N ARG A 482 14.14 -1.60 -6.25
CA ARG A 482 14.20 -2.84 -7.03
C ARG A 482 13.59 -3.94 -6.22
N ARG A 483 12.84 -4.82 -6.87
CA ARG A 483 12.24 -5.99 -6.23
C ARG A 483 12.24 -7.19 -7.16
N PRO A 484 12.32 -8.41 -6.61
CA PRO A 484 12.23 -9.64 -7.40
C PRO A 484 10.88 -9.83 -8.08
N ASP A 485 9.87 -9.00 -7.80
CA ASP A 485 8.55 -9.01 -8.45
C ASP A 485 8.19 -7.72 -9.19
N LEU A 486 9.18 -6.85 -9.43
CA LEU A 486 8.97 -5.55 -10.07
C LEU A 486 9.65 -5.52 -11.43
N GLY A 487 8.82 -5.44 -12.46
CA GLY A 487 9.19 -5.32 -13.86
C GLY A 487 8.50 -4.14 -14.52
N PHE A 488 8.22 -4.25 -15.83
CA PHE A 488 7.53 -3.23 -16.60
C PHE A 488 7.09 -3.76 -17.97
N ARG A 489 6.14 -3.05 -18.59
CA ARG A 489 5.82 -3.15 -20.02
C ARG A 489 5.91 -1.78 -20.69
N VAL A 490 5.77 -1.77 -22.01
CA VAL A 490 5.90 -0.55 -22.82
C VAL A 490 4.63 -0.26 -23.61
N VAL A 491 4.44 1.02 -23.91
CA VAL A 491 3.44 1.52 -24.84
C VAL A 491 4.12 2.28 -25.98
N THR A 492 3.48 2.25 -27.14
CA THR A 492 3.89 2.96 -28.35
C THR A 492 2.71 3.75 -28.88
N ASP A 493 2.97 4.97 -29.32
CA ASP A 493 1.95 5.78 -29.96
C ASP A 493 1.82 5.35 -31.44
N PRO A 494 0.61 5.37 -32.03
CA PRO A 494 0.42 5.08 -33.45
C PRO A 494 1.17 6.13 -34.27
N GLN A 495 1.86 5.68 -35.32
CA GLN A 495 2.55 6.56 -36.26
C GLN A 495 1.57 7.37 -37.11
#